data_AF-A0A7V2AWE3-F1
#
_entry.id   AF-A0A7V2AWE3-F1
#
_cell.length_a   1.000
_cell.length_b   1.000
_cell.length_c   1.000
_cell.angle_alpha   90.00
_cell.angle_beta   90.00
_cell.angle_gamma   90.00
#
_symmetry.space_group_name_H-M   'P 1'
#
loop_
_entity.id
_entity.type
_entity.pdbx_description
1 polymer ?
#
loop_
_entity_poly.entity_id
_entity_poly.type
_entity_poly.pdbx_seq_one_letter_code
_entity_poly.pdbx_strand_id
1 'polypeptide(L)' 'ILRDENVKAILINIFGGITRCDDVANGLIQAKEKLGIDIPLVVRLTGTNEKEAKEILARTEMIAADGMEDAVQKAIEAAG' A
#
# COMPACT_ATOMS: atom_id res chain seq x y z
N ILE A 1 4.59 -14.46 1.47
CA ILE A 1 3.40 -13.68 1.90
C ILE A 1 2.16 -14.29 1.26
N LEU A 2 1.92 -14.12 -0.04
CA LEU A 2 0.71 -14.62 -0.73
C LEU A 2 0.49 -16.15 -0.75
N ARG A 3 1.42 -16.96 -0.23
CA ARG A 3 1.29 -18.42 -0.13
C ARG A 3 0.74 -18.89 1.21
N ASP A 4 0.66 -18.00 2.19
CA ASP A 4 0.15 -18.31 3.51
C ASP A 4 -1.34 -17.94 3.56
N GLU A 5 -2.19 -18.95 3.70
CA GLU A 5 -3.65 -18.81 3.71
C GLU A 5 -4.17 -18.09 4.97
N ASN A 6 -3.33 -17.92 5.99
CA ASN A 6 -3.69 -17.19 7.21
C ASN A 6 -3.55 -15.67 7.06
N VAL A 7 -2.97 -15.18 5.96
CA VAL A 7 -2.80 -13.74 5.72
C VAL A 7 -4.13 -13.11 5.34
N LYS A 8 -4.64 -12.22 6.20
CA LYS A 8 -5.92 -11.53 5.98
C LYS A 8 -5.81 -10.09 5.47
N ALA A 9 -4.67 -9.45 5.70
CA ALA A 9 -4.36 -8.12 5.19
C ALA A 9 -2.83 -7.97 5.03
N ILE A 10 -2.40 -7.07 4.15
CA ILE A 10 -0.99 -6.76 3.94
C ILE A 10 -0.78 -5.27 4.15
N LEU A 11 0.08 -4.92 5.11
CA LEU A 11 0.58 -3.56 5.28
C LEU A 11 1.91 -3.40 4.55
N ILE A 12 1.94 -2.51 3.56
CA ILE A 12 3.12 -2.09 2.82
C ILE A 12 3.54 -0.72 3.36
N ASN A 13 4.72 -0.65 3.97
CA ASN A 13 5.27 0.61 4.50
C ASN A 13 6.62 0.89 3.84
N ILE A 14 6.69 1.93 3.01
CA ILE A 14 7.89 2.30 2.22
C ILE A 14 8.25 3.76 2.47
N PHE A 15 9.54 4.00 2.71
CA PHE A 15 10.13 5.34 2.76
C PHE A 15 10.88 5.63 1.46
N GLY A 16 10.35 6.51 0.63
CA GLY A 16 10.97 6.96 -0.63
C GLY A 16 11.88 8.16 -0.39
N GLY A 17 13.20 7.95 -0.42
CA GLY A 17 14.18 9.04 -0.39
C GLY A 17 14.61 9.42 -1.80
N ILE A 18 15.53 8.60 -2.34
CA ILE A 18 16.02 8.72 -3.72
C ILE A 18 14.98 8.19 -4.70
N THR A 19 14.40 7.03 -4.41
CA THR A 19 13.26 6.50 -5.18
C THR A 19 12.02 7.29 -4.83
N ARG A 20 11.31 7.79 -5.85
CA ARG A 20 10.11 8.60 -5.68
C ARG A 20 8.90 7.72 -5.34
N CYS A 21 8.05 8.18 -4.43
CA CYS A 21 6.89 7.43 -3.96
C CYS A 21 5.85 7.19 -5.07
N ASP A 22 5.74 8.08 -6.04
CA ASP A 22 4.84 7.92 -7.19
C ASP A 22 5.28 6.78 -8.12
N ASP A 23 6.59 6.61 -8.36
CA ASP A 23 7.12 5.45 -9.08
C ASP A 23 6.80 4.14 -8.33
N VAL A 24 6.94 4.15 -7.00
CA VAL A 24 6.59 3.02 -6.14
C VAL A 24 5.09 2.71 -6.21
N ALA A 25 4.23 3.72 -6.11
CA ALA A 25 2.78 3.56 -6.19
C ALA A 25 2.34 2.93 -7.53
N ASN A 26 2.90 3.40 -8.65
CA ASN A 26 2.64 2.81 -9.96
C ASN A 26 3.13 1.36 -10.06
N GLY A 27 4.28 1.05 -9.45
CA GLY A 27 4.80 -0.31 -9.36
C GLY A 27 3.86 -1.24 -8.56
N LEU A 28 3.28 -0.75 -7.47
CA LEU A 28 2.32 -1.50 -6.65
C LEU A 28 1.03 -1.82 -7.42
N ILE A 29 0.49 -0.86 -8.19
CA ILE A 29 -0.69 -1.08 -9.05
C ILE A 29 -0.42 -2.21 -10.03
N GLN A 30 0.69 -2.11 -10.77
CA GLN A 30 1.08 -3.14 -11.74
C GLN A 30 1.30 -4.51 -11.09
N ALA A 31 1.87 -4.54 -9.88
CA ALA A 31 2.07 -5.79 -9.13
C ALA A 31 0.74 -6.40 -8.67
N LYS A 32 -0.21 -5.59 -8.16
CA LYS A 32 -1.54 -6.05 -7.74
C LYS A 32 -2.27 -6.71 -8.92
N GLU A 33 -2.27 -6.07 -10.08
CA GLU A 33 -2.91 -6.58 -11.30
C GLU A 33 -2.25 -7.86 -11.82
N LYS A 34 -0.91 -7.89 -11.91
CA LYS A 34 -0.17 -9.05 -12.43
C LYS A 34 -0.27 -10.28 -11.55
N LEU A 35 -0.32 -10.08 -10.23
CA LEU A 35 -0.32 -11.17 -9.25
C LEU A 35 -1.73 -11.56 -8.80
N GLY A 36 -2.78 -10.82 -9.18
CA GLY A 36 -4.16 -11.11 -8.78
C GLY A 36 -4.34 -11.07 -7.27
N ILE A 37 -3.84 -10.01 -6.62
CA ILE A 37 -3.90 -9.91 -5.15
C ILE A 37 -5.29 -9.41 -4.72
N ASP A 38 -6.11 -10.33 -4.21
CA ASP A 38 -7.45 -10.02 -3.67
C ASP A 38 -7.43 -9.65 -2.18
N ILE A 39 -6.32 -9.93 -1.48
CA ILE A 39 -6.15 -9.60 -0.06
C ILE A 39 -6.04 -8.06 0.09
N PRO A 40 -6.73 -7.44 1.07
CA PRO A 40 -6.63 -6.02 1.33
C PRO A 40 -5.19 -5.53 1.50
N LEU A 41 -4.84 -4.50 0.75
CA LEU A 41 -3.53 -3.84 0.80
C LEU A 41 -3.67 -2.48 1.46
N VAL A 42 -3.04 -2.32 2.63
CA VAL A 42 -2.84 -1.01 3.27
C VAL A 42 -1.46 -0.52 2.88
N VAL A 43 -1.36 0.70 2.37
CA VAL A 43 -0.12 1.25 1.82
C VAL A 43 0.20 2.57 2.49
N ARG A 44 1.36 2.63 3.15
CA ARG A 44 1.98 3.86 3.62
C ARG A 44 3.22 4.14 2.79
N LEU A 45 3.21 5.28 2.10
CA LEU A 45 4.36 5.82 1.39
C LEU A 45 4.76 7.14 2.06
N THR A 46 6.05 7.31 2.36
CA THR A 46 6.55 8.55 2.96
C THR A 46 7.82 9.03 2.25
N GLY A 47 7.89 10.30 1.90
CA GLY A 47 9.10 10.93 1.34
C GLY A 47 8.88 11.63 -0.01
N THR A 48 9.85 11.55 -0.93
CA THR A 48 9.82 12.28 -2.21
C THR A 48 8.57 11.91 -3.01
N ASN A 49 7.79 12.91 -3.42
CA ASN A 49 6.52 12.74 -4.15
C ASN A 49 5.43 11.94 -3.41
N GLU A 50 5.42 12.00 -2.07
CA GLU A 50 4.40 11.35 -1.26
C GLU A 50 2.98 11.79 -1.63
N LYS A 51 2.76 13.09 -1.90
CA LYS A 51 1.43 13.61 -2.22
C LYS A 51 0.90 13.02 -3.52
N GLU A 52 1.72 13.03 -4.57
CA GLU A 52 1.41 12.45 -5.87
C GLU A 52 1.14 10.94 -5.75
N ALA A 53 1.92 10.24 -4.94
CA ALA A 53 1.71 8.83 -4.66
C ALA A 53 0.36 8.56 -3.99
N LYS A 54 -0.06 9.40 -3.03
CA LYS A 54 -1.39 9.30 -2.41
C LYS A 54 -2.51 9.54 -3.41
N GLU A 55 -2.37 10.53 -4.31
CA GLU A 55 -3.34 10.78 -5.37
C GLU A 55 -3.45 9.61 -6.36
N ILE A 56 -2.33 8.94 -6.67
CA ILE A 56 -2.30 7.72 -7.48
C ILE A 56 -3.04 6.59 -6.76
N LEU A 57 -2.72 6.33 -5.49
CA LEU A 57 -3.34 5.26 -4.70
C LEU A 57 -4.84 5.49 -4.47
N ALA A 58 -5.29 6.74 -4.32
CA ALA A 58 -6.69 7.09 -4.13
C ALA A 58 -7.60 6.72 -5.32
N ARG A 59 -7.02 6.43 -6.50
CA ARG A 59 -7.75 5.96 -7.69
C ARG A 59 -7.84 4.44 -7.78
N THR A 60 -7.42 3.74 -6.73
CA THR A 60 -7.34 2.29 -6.66
C THR A 60 -8.13 1.77 -5.46
N GLU A 61 -8.29 0.46 -5.34
CA GLU A 61 -8.88 -0.17 -4.16
C GLU A 61 -7.88 -0.37 -3.01
N MET A 62 -6.64 0.11 -3.14
CA MET A 62 -5.66 0.05 -2.06
C MET A 62 -5.97 1.11 -1.00
N ILE A 63 -5.75 0.79 0.26
CA ILE A 63 -6.04 1.66 1.39
C ILE A 63 -4.80 2.50 1.69
N ALA A 64 -4.80 3.77 1.31
CA ALA A 64 -3.70 4.68 1.60
C ALA A 64 -3.71 5.12 3.09
N ALA A 65 -2.52 5.19 3.69
CA ALA A 65 -2.34 5.63 5.07
C ALA A 65 -1.35 6.80 5.19
N ASP A 66 -1.65 7.73 6.10
CA ASP A 66 -0.90 8.99 6.27
C ASP A 66 0.26 8.86 7.27
N GLY A 67 0.18 7.91 8.20
CA GLY A 67 1.17 7.69 9.25
C GLY A 67 1.20 6.24 9.69
N MET A 68 2.19 5.88 10.51
CA MET A 68 2.33 4.49 10.95
C MET A 68 1.13 4.02 11.78
N GLU A 69 0.66 4.87 12.70
CA GLU A 69 -0.49 4.55 13.56
C GLU A 69 -1.77 4.34 12.74
N ASP A 70 -2.06 5.25 11.82
CA ASP A 70 -3.17 5.15 10.86
C ASP A 70 -3.05 3.88 9.99
N ALA A 71 -1.85 3.57 9.50
CA ALA A 71 -1.61 2.39 8.68
C ALA A 71 -1.86 1.08 9.45
N VAL A 72 -1.45 1.03 10.72
CA VAL A 72 -1.69 -0.14 11.58
C VAL A 72 -3.18 -0.29 11.89
N GLN A 73 -3.87 0.80 12.25
CA GLN A 73 -5.31 0.77 12.53
C GLN A 73 -6.09 0.26 11.31
N LYS A 74 -5.85 0.84 10.14
CA LYS A 74 -6.47 0.40 8.87
C LYS A 74 -6.14 -1.05 8.53
N ALA A 75 -4.93 -1.52 8.81
CA ALA A 75 -4.55 -2.90 8.56
C ALA A 75 -5.27 -3.90 9.48
N ILE A 76 -5.47 -3.53 10.75
CA ILE A 76 -6.26 -4.33 11.70
C ILE A 76 -7.72 -4.37 11.26
N GLU A 77 -8.32 -3.23 10.93
CA GLU A 77 -9.70 -3.14 10.45
C GLU A 77 -9.91 -3.94 9.15
N ALA A 78 -8.96 -3.86 8.22
CA ALA A 78 -9.00 -4.61 6.97
C ALA A 78 -8.81 -6.12 7.14
N ALA A 79 -8.15 -6.56 8.22
CA ALA A 79 -7.92 -7.97 8.49
C ALA A 79 -9.17 -8.70 9.06
N GLY A 80 -10.12 -7.96 9.63
CA GLY A 80 -11.33 -8.53 10.26
C GLY A 80 -11.07 -9.17 11.62
#